data_AF-A0A7Y2FAM1-F1
#
_entry.id   AF-A0A7Y2FAM1-F1
#
_cell.length_a   1.000
_cell.length_b   1.000
_cell.length_c   1.000
_cell.angle_alpha   90.00
_cell.angle_beta   90.00
_cell.angle_gamma   90.00
#
_symmetry.space_group_name_H-M   'P 1'
#
loop_
_entity.id
_entity.type
_entity.pdbx_description
1 polymer ?
#
loop_
_entity_poly.entity_id
_entity_poly.type
_entity_poly.pdbx_seq_one_letter_code
_entity_poly.pdbx_strand_id
1 'polypeptide(L)'
;MFQRQNQQLVLDKISEVLDATDEAYADALTALMDDAEKIFIAGAGRSKLVGNFLAMRLMHGGYDVNVVGEIVTPAVRAGDLLILISGSGETEQLIAFAKRAKSLGASIVLL
;
A
#
# COMPACT_ATOMS: atom_id res chain seq x y z
N MET A 1 5.23 34.91 2.68
CA MET A 1 4.05 34.66 3.55
C MET A 1 3.37 33.34 3.18
N PHE A 2 3.00 33.14 1.90
CA PHE A 2 2.34 31.92 1.39
C PHE A 2 3.11 30.60 1.63
N GLN A 3 4.44 30.60 1.48
CA GLN A 3 5.25 29.39 1.66
C GLN A 3 5.18 28.83 3.10
N ARG A 4 5.27 29.70 4.12
CA ARG A 4 5.15 29.28 5.52
C ARG A 4 3.76 28.76 5.84
N GLN A 5 2.73 29.40 5.28
CA GLN A 5 1.35 28.94 5.44
C GLN A 5 1.13 27.55 4.84
N ASN A 6 1.66 27.28 3.64
CA ASN A 6 1.55 25.95 3.03
C ASN A 6 2.35 24.89 3.78
N GLN A 7 3.55 25.23 4.28
CA GLN A 7 4.33 24.33 5.12
C GLN A 7 3.57 23.96 6.39
N GLN A 8 2.98 24.96 7.07
CA GLN A 8 2.17 24.72 8.25
C GLN A 8 0.96 23.85 7.94
N LEU A 9 0.24 24.12 6.85
CA LEU A 9 -0.89 23.31 6.40
C LEU A 9 -0.51 21.83 6.21
N VAL A 10 0.66 21.55 5.64
CA VAL A 10 1.13 20.16 5.44
C VAL A 10 1.43 19.49 6.79
N LEU A 11 2.11 20.18 7.71
CA LEU A 11 2.40 19.65 9.05
C LEU A 11 1.13 19.38 9.86
N ASP A 12 0.17 20.30 9.80
CA ASP A 12 -1.12 20.16 10.47
C ASP A 12 -1.88 18.95 9.90
N LYS A 13 -1.89 18.78 8.57
CA LYS A 13 -2.54 17.63 7.93
C LYS A 13 -1.88 16.30 8.23
N ILE A 14 -0.55 16.25 8.33
CA ILE A 14 0.14 15.04 8.78
C ILE A 14 -0.26 14.70 10.23
N SER A 15 -0.27 15.71 11.10
CA SER A 15 -0.63 15.51 12.52
C SER A 15 -2.07 15.03 12.67
N GLU A 16 -3.02 15.65 11.97
CA GLU A 16 -4.43 15.25 11.96
C GLU A 16 -4.63 13.80 11.50
N VAL A 17 -3.90 13.37 10.47
CA VAL A 17 -3.96 11.97 9.99
C VAL A 17 -3.39 11.01 11.02
N LEU A 18 -2.26 11.36 11.66
CA LEU A 18 -1.67 10.53 12.71
C LEU A 18 -2.60 10.40 13.93
N ASP A 19 -3.20 11.50 14.37
CA ASP A 19 -4.14 11.51 15.51
C ASP A 19 -5.42 10.71 15.23
N ALA A 20 -5.86 10.68 13.97
CA ALA A 20 -7.06 9.95 13.55
C ALA A 20 -6.81 8.47 13.22
N THR A 21 -5.54 8.03 13.15
CA THR A 21 -5.18 6.66 12.78
C THR A 21 -4.89 5.84 14.03
N ASP A 22 -5.66 4.78 14.25
CA ASP A 22 -5.43 3.84 15.35
C ASP A 22 -4.09 3.11 15.18
N GLU A 23 -3.26 3.10 16.23
CA GLU A 23 -1.96 2.41 16.23
C GLU A 23 -2.11 0.91 15.95
N ALA A 24 -3.26 0.30 16.32
CA ALA A 24 -3.54 -1.11 16.06
C ALA A 24 -3.54 -1.45 14.57
N TYR A 25 -3.77 -0.50 13.66
CA TYR A 25 -3.70 -0.75 12.22
C TYR A 25 -2.27 -1.04 11.76
N ALA A 26 -1.26 -0.40 12.36
CA ALA A 26 0.13 -0.64 12.02
C ALA A 26 0.55 -2.07 12.42
N ASP A 27 0.14 -2.51 13.61
CA ASP A 27 0.39 -3.88 14.09
C ASP A 27 -0.34 -4.92 13.22
N ALA A 28 -1.61 -4.66 12.88
CA ALA A 28 -2.39 -5.55 12.03
C ALA A 28 -1.80 -5.68 10.61
N LEU A 29 -1.36 -4.56 10.01
CA LEU A 29 -0.69 -4.58 8.71
C LEU A 29 0.64 -5.34 8.78
N THR A 30 1.41 -5.14 9.84
CA THR A 30 2.70 -5.85 10.03
C THR A 30 2.49 -7.35 10.14
N ALA A 31 1.52 -7.80 10.94
CA ALA A 31 1.19 -9.22 11.04
C ALA A 31 0.78 -9.82 9.69
N LEU A 32 -0.02 -9.10 8.89
CA LEU A 32 -0.39 -9.55 7.54
C LEU A 32 0.80 -9.62 6.58
N MET A 33 1.78 -8.71 6.70
CA MET A 33 3.00 -8.73 5.90
C MET A 33 3.93 -9.88 6.31
N ASP A 34 4.04 -10.17 7.61
CA ASP A 34 4.85 -11.27 8.15
C ASP A 34 4.30 -12.66 7.77
N ASP A 35 2.97 -12.79 7.71
CA ASP A 35 2.30 -14.05 7.34
C ASP A 35 2.25 -14.30 5.82
N ALA A 36 2.54 -13.28 4.99
CA ALA A 36 2.40 -13.38 3.54
C ALA A 36 3.56 -14.13 2.89
N GLU A 37 3.27 -15.01 1.91
CA GLU A 37 4.33 -15.62 1.10
C GLU A 37 5.08 -14.58 0.26
N LYS A 38 4.32 -13.67 -0.37
CA LYS A 38 4.82 -12.50 -1.09
C LYS A 38 3.88 -11.32 -0.92
N ILE A 39 4.45 -10.13 -0.99
CA ILE A 39 3.71 -8.88 -0.90
C ILE A 39 3.67 -8.24 -2.30
N PHE A 40 2.47 -7.86 -2.73
CA PHE A 40 2.24 -7.12 -3.97
C PHE A 40 1.71 -5.74 -3.62
N ILE A 41 2.33 -4.69 -4.16
CA ILE A 41 1.88 -3.32 -3.96
C ILE A 41 1.34 -2.76 -5.27
N ALA A 42 0.14 -2.17 -5.23
CA ALA A 42 -0.44 -1.47 -6.35
C ALA A 42 -1.02 -0.11 -5.93
N GLY A 43 -0.85 0.86 -6.82
CA GLY A 43 -1.41 2.20 -6.68
C GLY A 43 -1.44 2.90 -8.03
N ALA A 44 -2.09 4.05 -8.11
CA ALA A 44 -2.14 4.88 -9.31
C ALA A 44 -1.53 6.26 -9.07
N GLY A 45 -0.90 6.84 -10.10
CA GLY A 45 -0.31 8.18 -10.05
C GLY A 45 0.68 8.35 -8.90
N ARG A 46 0.47 9.37 -8.05
CA ARG A 46 1.34 9.64 -6.89
C ARG A 46 1.27 8.54 -5.83
N SER A 47 0.14 7.86 -5.68
CA SER A 47 0.02 6.71 -4.77
C SER A 47 0.91 5.55 -5.22
N LYS A 48 1.12 5.36 -6.53
CA LYS A 48 2.12 4.39 -7.04
C LYS A 48 3.53 4.76 -6.59
N LEU A 49 3.89 6.05 -6.60
CA LEU A 49 5.23 6.48 -6.16
C LEU A 49 5.46 6.20 -4.67
N VAL A 50 4.46 6.45 -3.82
CA VAL A 50 4.49 6.10 -2.39
C VAL A 50 4.58 4.57 -2.23
N GLY A 51 3.80 3.81 -2.99
CA GLY A 51 3.85 2.36 -2.99
C GLY A 51 5.21 1.81 -3.41
N ASN A 52 5.86 2.40 -4.41
CA ASN A 52 7.20 2.03 -4.84
C ASN A 52 8.25 2.31 -3.74
N PHE A 53 8.12 3.44 -3.03
CA PHE A 53 8.96 3.72 -1.86
C PHE A 53 8.79 2.65 -0.78
N LEU A 54 7.53 2.30 -0.44
CA LEU A 54 7.24 1.25 0.53
C LEU A 54 7.80 -0.11 0.08
N ALA A 55 7.59 -0.50 -1.18
CA ALA A 55 8.12 -1.73 -1.75
C ALA A 55 9.64 -1.84 -1.60
N MET A 56 10.37 -0.76 -1.93
CA MET A 56 11.82 -0.73 -1.76
C MET A 56 12.24 -0.88 -0.30
N ARG A 57 11.53 -0.25 0.64
CA ARG A 57 11.85 -0.35 2.07
C ARG A 57 11.57 -1.75 2.62
N LEU A 58 10.46 -2.37 2.24
CA LEU A 58 10.14 -3.74 2.64
C LEU A 58 11.14 -4.74 2.06
N MET A 59 11.52 -4.59 0.79
CA MET A 59 12.57 -5.43 0.19
C MET A 59 13.90 -5.30 0.93
N HIS A 60 14.32 -4.08 1.29
CA HIS A 60 15.50 -3.89 2.14
C HIS A 60 15.36 -4.49 3.55
N GLY A 61 14.12 -4.62 4.04
CA GLY A 61 13.77 -5.30 5.29
C GLY A 61 13.75 -6.83 5.20
N GLY A 62 13.93 -7.41 4.00
CA GLY A 62 14.00 -8.86 3.78
C GLY A 62 12.71 -9.51 3.28
N TYR A 63 11.65 -8.73 3.03
CA TYR A 63 10.39 -9.25 2.49
C TYR A 63 10.49 -9.52 0.97
N ASP A 64 9.81 -10.55 0.48
CA ASP A 64 9.61 -10.76 -0.96
C ASP A 64 8.48 -9.84 -1.45
N VAL A 65 8.86 -8.72 -2.07
CA VAL A 65 7.92 -7.67 -2.48
C VAL A 65 7.99 -7.39 -3.97
N ASN A 66 6.82 -7.24 -4.58
CA ASN A 66 6.64 -6.98 -5.99
C ASN A 66 5.70 -5.78 -6.20
N VAL A 67 5.91 -5.02 -7.27
CA VAL A 67 5.06 -3.88 -7.63
C VAL A 67 4.23 -4.24 -8.85
N VAL A 68 2.90 -4.18 -8.74
CA VAL A 68 2.01 -4.56 -9.83
C VAL A 68 2.24 -3.68 -11.07
N GLY A 69 2.41 -4.34 -12.22
CA GLY A 69 2.63 -3.70 -13.51
C GLY A 69 4.10 -3.54 -13.92
N GLU A 70 5.07 -3.93 -13.07
CA GLU A 70 6.48 -3.97 -13.45
C GLU A 70 6.83 -5.27 -14.20
N ILE A 71 7.83 -5.22 -15.08
CA ILE A 71 8.15 -6.29 -16.05
C ILE A 71 8.46 -7.64 -15.36
N VAL A 72 9.13 -7.60 -14.21
CA VAL A 72 9.60 -8.79 -13.48
C VAL A 72 8.57 -9.35 -12.51
N THR A 73 7.38 -8.74 -12.43
CA THR A 73 6.36 -9.10 -11.46
C THR A 73 5.83 -10.51 -11.72
N PRO A 74 5.98 -11.47 -10.79
CA PRO A 74 5.42 -12.80 -10.93
C PRO A 74 3.89 -12.78 -10.77
N ALA A 75 3.23 -13.90 -11.08
CA ALA A 75 1.81 -14.05 -10.84
C ALA A 75 1.49 -14.17 -9.34
N VAL A 76 0.44 -13.47 -8.89
CA VAL A 76 -0.16 -13.59 -7.56
C VAL A 76 -0.77 -14.99 -7.37
N ARG A 77 -0.67 -15.54 -6.17
CA ARG A 77 -1.15 -16.88 -5.75
C ARG A 77 -1.87 -16.80 -4.40
N ALA A 78 -2.45 -17.93 -3.99
CA ALA A 78 -3.02 -18.08 -2.66
C ALA A 78 -1.91 -17.94 -1.60
N GLY A 79 -2.19 -17.27 -0.48
CA GLY A 79 -1.19 -17.00 0.57
C GLY A 79 -0.38 -15.72 0.36
N ASP A 80 -0.44 -15.11 -0.82
CA ASP A 80 0.13 -13.78 -1.06
C ASP A 80 -0.73 -12.67 -0.45
N LEU A 81 -0.14 -11.49 -0.25
CA LEU A 81 -0.81 -10.27 0.19
C LEU A 81 -0.78 -9.22 -0.92
N LEU A 82 -1.94 -8.64 -1.26
CA LEU A 82 -2.05 -7.46 -2.11
C LEU A 82 -2.38 -6.21 -1.27
N ILE A 83 -1.47 -5.23 -1.28
CA ILE A 83 -1.65 -3.91 -0.69
C ILE A 83 -2.04 -2.92 -1.80
N LEU A 84 -3.23 -2.34 -1.70
CA LEU A 84 -3.75 -1.33 -2.60
C LEU A 84 -3.67 0.04 -1.94
N ILE A 85 -3.07 1.02 -2.61
CA ILE A 85 -2.99 2.41 -2.14
C ILE A 85 -3.93 3.28 -2.98
N SER A 86 -5.10 3.60 -2.43
CA SER A 86 -6.16 4.34 -3.10
C SER A 86 -7.03 5.13 -2.11
N GLY A 87 -6.82 6.44 -2.04
CA GLY A 87 -7.59 7.30 -1.14
C GLY A 87 -9.09 7.39 -1.44
N SER A 88 -9.54 7.11 -2.68
CA SER A 88 -10.97 7.04 -3.00
C SER A 88 -11.56 5.64 -2.87
N GLY A 89 -10.73 4.59 -2.89
CA GLY A 89 -11.20 3.19 -3.00
C GLY A 89 -11.89 2.85 -4.35
N GLU A 90 -12.05 3.82 -5.24
CA GLU A 90 -12.87 3.72 -6.46
C GLU A 90 -12.04 3.58 -7.74
N THR A 91 -10.71 3.53 -7.63
CA THR A 91 -9.84 3.45 -8.81
C THR A 91 -10.08 2.11 -9.54
N GLU A 92 -10.74 2.16 -10.71
CA GLU A 92 -11.24 0.98 -11.44
C GLU A 92 -10.16 -0.11 -11.65
N GLN A 93 -8.95 0.29 -12.01
CA GLN A 93 -7.83 -0.63 -12.18
C GLN A 93 -7.51 -1.40 -10.89
N LEU A 94 -7.52 -0.72 -9.74
CA LEU A 94 -7.24 -1.33 -8.44
C LEU A 94 -8.39 -2.24 -7.98
N ILE A 95 -9.63 -1.89 -8.30
CA ILE A 95 -10.79 -2.76 -8.07
C ILE A 95 -10.64 -4.06 -8.87
N ALA A 96 -10.20 -3.99 -10.13
CA ALA A 96 -9.95 -5.17 -10.94
C ALA A 96 -8.85 -6.06 -10.34
N PHE A 97 -7.76 -5.46 -9.85
CA PHE A 97 -6.70 -6.18 -9.15
C PHE A 97 -7.20 -6.84 -7.85
N ALA A 98 -7.98 -6.12 -7.03
CA ALA A 98 -8.59 -6.65 -5.81
C ALA A 98 -9.46 -7.88 -6.11
N LYS A 99 -10.37 -7.78 -7.10
CA LYS A 99 -11.22 -8.90 -7.50
C LYS A 99 -10.41 -10.11 -7.96
N ARG A 100 -9.33 -9.87 -8.72
CA ARG A 100 -8.46 -10.94 -9.20
C ARG A 100 -7.69 -11.61 -8.06
N ALA A 101 -7.05 -10.84 -7.19
CA ALA A 101 -6.34 -11.36 -6.02
C ALA A 101 -7.26 -12.20 -5.12
N LYS A 102 -8.46 -11.69 -4.83
CA LYS A 102 -9.47 -12.43 -4.05
C LYS A 102 -9.86 -13.76 -4.72
N SER A 103 -10.03 -13.77 -6.04
CA SER A 103 -10.35 -15.00 -6.79
C SER A 103 -9.23 -16.06 -6.75
N LEU A 104 -7.99 -15.63 -6.47
CA LEU A 104 -6.81 -16.48 -6.36
C LEU A 104 -6.50 -16.90 -4.93
N GLY A 105 -7.26 -16.42 -3.93
CA GLY A 105 -7.05 -16.72 -2.52
C GLY A 105 -5.95 -15.89 -1.85
N ALA A 106 -5.56 -14.75 -2.45
CA ALA A 106 -4.67 -13.79 -1.81
C ALA A 106 -5.42 -12.90 -0.81
N SER A 107 -4.73 -12.52 0.25
CA SER A 107 -5.19 -11.51 1.21
C SER A 107 -5.11 -10.12 0.58
N ILE A 108 -5.98 -9.20 1.01
CA ILE A 108 -6.04 -7.85 0.44
C ILE A 108 -6.11 -6.83 1.58
N VAL A 109 -5.28 -5.80 1.51
CA VAL A 109 -5.36 -4.60 2.33
C VAL A 109 -5.58 -3.39 1.42
N LEU A 110 -6.47 -2.50 1.84
CA LEU A 110 -6.69 -1.21 1.20
C LEU A 110 -6.21 -0.11 2.15
N LEU A 111 -5.37 0.78 1.63
CA LEU A 111 -4.84 1.99 2.27
C LEU A 111 -5.29 3.23 1.52
#